data_AF-A0A5C3NLA3-F1
#
_entry.id   AF-A0A5C3NLA3-F1
#
_cell.length_a   1.000
_cell.length_b   1.000
_cell.length_c   1.000
_cell.angle_alpha   90.00
_cell.angle_beta   90.00
_cell.angle_gamma   90.00
#
_symmetry.space_group_name_H-M   'P 1'
#
loop_
_entity.id
_entity.type
_entity.pdbx_description
1 polymer ?
#
loop_
_entity_poly.entity_id
_entity_poly.type
_entity_poly.pdbx_seq_one_letter_code
_entity_poly.pdbx_strand_id
1 'polypeptide(L)' 'PNGGLGACGAPSQNSDLVVALSADQYAGGSNCWRHIGIHYQGRFVDATVVDLCPGCASGSIDLSPGAFQQLA' A
#
# COMPACT_ATOMS: atom_id res chain seq x y z
N PRO A 1 0.36 -3.81 9.17
CA PRO A 1 -1.04 -3.56 9.58
C PRO A 1 -1.42 -4.44 10.81
N ASN A 2 -2.38 -3.99 11.62
CA ASN A 2 -2.95 -4.70 12.79
C ASN A 2 -4.22 -3.93 13.25
N GLY A 3 -5.04 -3.48 12.30
CA GLY A 3 -6.15 -2.55 12.57
C GLY A 3 -5.71 -1.12 12.91
N GLY A 4 -4.43 -0.78 12.76
CA GLY A 4 -3.92 0.57 12.98
C GLY A 4 -4.41 1.57 11.94
N LEU A 5 -4.46 2.85 12.32
CA LEU A 5 -4.80 3.95 11.45
C LEU A 5 -3.61 4.28 10.53
N GLY A 6 -3.77 4.12 9.22
CA GLY A 6 -2.78 4.59 8.25
C GLY A 6 -2.84 6.11 8.08
N ALA A 7 -1.83 6.68 7.41
CA ALA A 7 -1.74 8.12 7.09
C ALA A 7 -2.92 8.64 6.25
N CYS A 8 -3.68 7.77 5.59
CA CYS A 8 -4.93 8.16 4.91
C CYS A 8 -6.15 8.26 5.83
N GLY A 9 -6.02 7.91 7.12
CA GLY A 9 -7.02 8.20 8.14
C GLY A 9 -8.13 7.16 8.29
N ALA A 10 -7.95 5.93 7.81
CA ALA A 10 -8.82 4.81 8.16
C ALA A 10 -8.03 3.56 8.54
N PRO A 11 -8.62 2.67 9.37
CA PRO A 11 -7.96 1.44 9.77
C PRO A 11 -7.90 0.45 8.61
N SER A 12 -6.84 -0.36 8.57
CA SER A 12 -6.71 -1.50 7.66
C SER A 12 -6.20 -2.75 8.39
N GLN A 13 -6.64 -3.90 7.91
CA GLN A 13 -6.27 -5.22 8.42
C GLN A 13 -5.16 -5.84 7.57
N ASN A 14 -4.46 -6.82 8.13
CA ASN A 14 -3.39 -7.54 7.41
C ASN A 14 -3.89 -8.30 6.17
N SER A 15 -5.16 -8.69 6.17
CA SER A 15 -5.81 -9.39 5.06
C SER A 15 -6.26 -8.47 3.93
N ASP A 16 -6.36 -7.16 4.16
CA ASP A 16 -6.86 -6.23 3.15
C ASP A 16 -5.83 -6.06 2.04
N LEU A 17 -6.29 -5.85 0.80
CA LEU A 17 -5.41 -5.58 -0.33
C LEU A 17 -5.02 -4.09 -0.33
N VAL A 18 -4.03 -3.74 0.48
CA VAL A 18 -3.64 -2.35 0.71
C VAL A 18 -2.14 -2.16 0.63
N VAL A 19 -1.73 -0.92 0.39
CA VAL A 19 -0.34 -0.53 0.18
C VAL A 19 -0.02 0.80 0.87
N ALA A 20 1.21 0.93 1.35
CA ALA A 20 1.82 2.19 1.76
C ALA A 20 2.79 2.68 0.68
N LEU A 21 2.76 3.97 0.37
CA LEU A 21 3.63 4.59 -0.63
C LEU A 21 4.86 5.25 0.01
N SER A 22 5.98 5.28 -0.71
CA SER A 22 7.11 6.16 -0.41
C SER A 22 6.68 7.64 -0.35
N ALA A 23 7.43 8.49 0.36
CA ALA A 23 7.00 9.87 0.65
C ALA A 23 6.75 10.72 -0.61
N ASP A 24 7.57 10.56 -1.64
CA ASP A 24 7.42 11.22 -2.93
C ASP A 24 6.15 10.76 -3.67
N GLN A 25 5.84 9.47 -3.63
CA GLN A 25 4.65 8.93 -4.28
C GLN A 25 3.38 9.12 -3.46
N TYR A 26 3.46 9.16 -2.13
CA TYR A 26 2.32 9.51 -1.28
C TYR A 26 1.84 10.94 -1.55
N ALA A 27 2.76 11.83 -1.94
CA ALA A 27 2.48 13.20 -2.40
C ALA A 27 1.60 14.00 -1.42
N GLY A 28 1.96 13.96 -0.14
CA GLY A 28 1.22 14.64 0.93
C GLY A 28 -0.23 14.17 1.10
N GLY A 29 -0.55 12.92 0.72
CA GLY A 29 -1.87 12.34 0.82
C GLY A 29 -2.72 12.48 -0.45
N SER A 30 -2.19 13.12 -1.49
CA SER A 30 -2.91 13.31 -2.78
C SER A 30 -3.27 11.98 -3.46
N ASN A 31 -2.57 10.89 -3.11
CA ASN A 31 -2.81 9.55 -3.63
C ASN A 31 -3.55 8.61 -2.67
N CYS A 32 -4.02 9.11 -1.51
CA CYS A 32 -4.87 8.32 -0.63
C CYS A 32 -6.11 7.81 -1.35
N TRP A 33 -6.51 6.57 -1.03
CA TRP A 33 -7.69 5.89 -1.57
C TRP A 33 -7.65 5.60 -3.07
N ARG A 34 -6.54 5.92 -3.75
CA ARG A 34 -6.33 5.47 -5.12
C ARG A 34 -5.96 3.99 -5.13
N HIS A 35 -6.37 3.33 -6.20
CA HIS A 35 -5.98 1.97 -6.51
C HIS A 35 -4.72 1.98 -7.35
N ILE A 36 -3.78 1.09 -7.04
CA ILE A 36 -2.62 0.82 -7.87
C ILE A 36 -2.58 -0.65 -8.27
N GLY A 37 -2.30 -0.88 -9.55
CA GLY A 37 -2.07 -2.22 -10.08
C GLY A 37 -0.60 -2.58 -9.99
N ILE A 38 -0.30 -3.73 -9.38
CA ILE A 38 1.07 -4.21 -9.18
C ILE A 38 1.24 -5.55 -9.89
N HIS A 39 2.24 -5.64 -10.75
CA HIS A 39 2.58 -6.84 -11.50
C HIS A 39 3.91 -7.42 -11.03
N TYR A 40 3.94 -8.73 -10.80
CA TYR A 40 5.18 -9.44 -10.46
C TYR A 40 5.12 -10.89 -10.95
N GLN A 41 6.11 -11.32 -11.73
CA GLN A 41 6.23 -12.69 -12.25
C GLN A 41 4.93 -13.27 -12.86
N GLY A 42 4.19 -12.46 -13.63
CA GLY A 42 2.93 -12.86 -14.26
C GLY A 42 1.70 -12.83 -13.35
N ARG A 43 1.86 -12.50 -12.07
CA ARG A 43 0.76 -12.25 -11.12
C ARG A 43 0.43 -10.76 -11.05
N PHE A 44 -0.78 -10.49 -10.57
CA PHE A 44 -1.33 -9.14 -10.44
C PHE A 44 -2.09 -9.00 -9.12
N VAL A 45 -1.93 -7.85 -8.47
CA VAL A 45 -2.78 -7.42 -7.37
C VAL A 45 -3.20 -5.97 -7.59
N ASP A 46 -4.48 -5.69 -7.33
CA ASP A 46 -5.02 -4.34 -7.20
C ASP A 46 -5.06 -4.01 -5.71
N ALA A 47 -4.34 -2.97 -5.28
CA ALA A 47 -4.23 -2.58 -3.89
C ALA A 47 -4.63 -1.11 -3.69
N THR A 48 -5.35 -0.82 -2.60
CA THR A 48 -5.71 0.55 -2.21
C THR A 48 -4.59 1.20 -1.41
N VAL A 49 -4.24 2.43 -1.77
CA VAL A 49 -3.29 3.26 -1.00
C VAL A 49 -3.95 3.73 0.29
N VAL A 50 -3.42 3.29 1.43
CA VAL A 50 -3.98 3.63 2.76
C VAL A 50 -2.96 4.28 3.70
N ASP A 51 -1.68 4.29 3.35
CA ASP A 51 -0.63 4.76 4.25
C ASP A 51 0.57 5.37 3.52
N LEU A 52 1.37 6.09 4.30
CA LEU A 52 2.71 6.57 3.97
C LEU A 52 3.71 5.60 4.61
N CYS A 53 4.72 5.20 3.84
CA CYS A 53 5.89 4.49 4.35
C CYS A 53 7.09 5.47 4.43
N PRO A 54 7.38 6.08 5.61
CA PRO A 54 8.43 7.10 5.72
C PRO A 54 9.84 6.53 5.53
N GLY A 55 10.03 5.23 5.80
CA GLY A 55 11.31 4.54 5.65
C GLY A 55 11.52 3.88 4.28
N CYS A 56 10.51 3.89 3.40
CA CYS A 56 10.64 3.31 2.08
C CYS A 56 11.52 4.20 1.19
N ALA A 57 12.40 3.57 0.41
CA ALA A 57 13.12 4.26 -0.64
C ALA A 57 12.13 4.84 -1.68
N SER A 58 12.53 5.92 -2.37
CA SER A 58 11.72 6.50 -3.44
C SER A 58 11.41 5.43 -4.51
N GLY A 59 10.13 5.36 -4.89
CA GLY A 59 9.62 4.36 -5.82
C GLY A 59 9.31 2.98 -5.21
N SER A 60 9.67 2.74 -3.95
CA SER A 60 9.29 1.51 -3.24
C SER A 60 7.87 1.59 -2.67
N ILE A 61 7.23 0.43 -2.58
CA ILE A 61 5.91 0.22 -1.98
C ILE A 61 6.00 -0.80 -0.86
N ASP A 62 5.17 -0.65 0.17
CA ASP A 62 5.04 -1.60 1.28
C ASP A 62 3.63 -2.21 1.27
N LEU A 63 3.56 -3.53 1.03
CA LEU A 63 2.31 -4.25 0.85
C LEU A 63 1.85 -4.87 2.16
N SER A 64 0.53 -4.89 2.37
CA SER A 64 -0.03 -5.74 3.41
C SER A 64 0.33 -7.23 3.17
N PRO A 65 0.33 -8.07 4.22
CA PRO A 65 0.51 -9.51 4.05
C PRO A 65 -0.46 -10.13 3.03
N GLY A 66 -1.74 -9.71 3.04
CA GLY A 66 -2.75 -10.17 2.08
C GLY A 66 -2.41 -9.79 0.63
N ALA A 67 -2.01 -8.53 0.39
CA ALA A 67 -1.61 -8.07 -0.94
C ALA A 67 -0.34 -8.78 -1.43
N PHE A 68 0.65 -8.97 -0.55
CA PHE A 68 1.88 -9.69 -0.91
C PHE A 68 1.61 -11.17 -1.22
N GLN A 69 0.80 -11.86 -0.41
CA GLN A 69 0.46 -13.26 -0.63
C GLN A 69 -0.26 -13.52 -1.97
N GLN A 70 -1.07 -12.57 -2.43
CA GLN A 70 -1.70 -12.66 -3.76
C GLN A 70 -0.68 -12.45 -4.89
N LEU A 71 0.32 -11.60 -4.66
CA LEU A 71 1.31 -11.21 -5.65
C LEU A 71 2.50 -12.19 -5.76
N ALA A 72 2.94 -12.81 -4.65
CA ALA A 72 4.20 -13.56 -4.55
C ALA A 72 4.07 -14.85 -3.72
#